data_AF-A0A5M9JF41-F1
#
_entry.id   AF-A0A5M9JF41-F1
#
_cell.length_a   1.000
_cell.length_b   1.000
_cell.length_c   1.000
_cell.angle_alpha   90.00
_cell.angle_beta   90.00
_cell.angle_gamma   90.00
#
_symmetry.space_group_name_H-M   'P 1'
#
loop_
_entity.id
_entity.type
_entity.pdbx_description
1 polymer ?
#
loop_
_entity_poly.entity_id
_entity_poly.type
_entity_poly.pdbx_seq_one_letter_code
_entity_poly.pdbx_strand_id
1 'polypeptide(L)'
;MTQAAEFLGEILDDSIFQIDGNAAARNFWYGVCAVIGIAAFFNFAQKVTAFSRLRSAASNRPHPASPSNFLTISLATVTAIGREASYPQFMPQNGIVANLFKIPPMGTIILLVAYLVPTATLTTLEGGVTRVCIDSKSIKKWTPGSHVLLSVPVIGILQSHPATIASIPSSHGGKLVFLLKGHKGFTGRLITAAETSPGSRPTWKARIDGPYGNTADYATFDTVLLISGSTVVDSDTDSDEITSIDEKGTKITSRPKATSASSVNSGTRSSVLPCAVFHSGRPDFHPLIGELLEKAEGETGIAVCGPLGLNSKVRDYGGQV
;
A
#
# COMPACT_ATOMS: atom_id res chain seq x y z
N MET A 1 -30.90 -0.71 31.66
CA MET A 1 -29.53 -0.15 31.52
C MET A 1 -29.42 0.43 30.13
N THR A 2 -28.77 1.59 29.97
CA THR A 2 -28.57 2.23 28.65
C THR A 2 -27.35 1.62 27.96
N GLN A 3 -27.37 1.51 26.63
CA GLN A 3 -26.24 0.99 25.83
C GLN A 3 -24.91 1.71 26.13
N ALA A 4 -24.98 3.01 26.48
CA ALA A 4 -23.83 3.79 26.89
C ALA A 4 -23.23 3.33 28.24
N ALA A 5 -24.05 2.88 29.19
CA ALA A 5 -23.56 2.41 30.49
C ALA A 5 -22.91 1.03 30.39
N GLU A 6 -23.40 0.18 29.48
CA GLU A 6 -22.81 -1.14 29.20
C GLU A 6 -21.44 -0.99 28.50
N PHE A 7 -21.35 -0.09 27.50
CA PHE A 7 -20.09 0.25 26.84
C PHE A 7 -19.06 0.88 27.79
N LEU A 8 -19.49 1.78 28.69
CA LEU A 8 -18.62 2.34 29.74
C LEU A 8 -18.16 1.27 30.72
N GLY A 9 -19.03 0.30 31.05
CA GLY A 9 -18.67 -0.85 31.88
C GLY A 9 -17.64 -1.75 31.21
N GLU A 10 -17.78 -2.00 29.91
CA GLU A 10 -16.84 -2.80 29.11
C GLU A 10 -15.49 -2.09 28.89
N ILE A 11 -15.47 -0.76 28.75
CA ILE A 11 -14.21 0.02 28.71
C ILE A 11 -13.52 0.06 30.06
N LEU A 12 -14.27 0.13 31.16
CA LEU A 12 -13.72 0.21 32.51
C LEU A 12 -13.31 -1.18 33.06
N ASP A 13 -13.73 -2.26 32.41
CA ASP A 13 -13.31 -3.62 32.70
C ASP A 13 -11.90 -3.88 32.14
N ASP A 14 -10.89 -3.49 32.92
CA ASP A 14 -9.47 -3.64 32.59
C ASP A 14 -8.98 -5.09 32.51
N SER A 15 -9.81 -6.09 32.86
CA SER A 15 -9.41 -7.50 32.90
C SER A 15 -8.96 -8.02 31.55
N ILE A 16 -9.65 -7.64 30.46
CA ILE A 16 -9.33 -8.08 29.10
C ILE A 16 -8.04 -7.42 28.57
N PHE A 17 -7.87 -6.11 28.79
CA PHE A 17 -6.67 -5.38 28.42
C PHE A 17 -5.44 -5.89 29.17
N GLN A 18 -5.61 -6.29 30.42
CA GLN A 18 -4.53 -6.85 31.22
C GLN A 18 -4.10 -8.24 30.72
N ILE A 19 -5.03 -9.07 30.24
CA ILE A 19 -4.71 -10.40 29.67
C ILE A 19 -3.93 -10.24 28.36
N ASP A 20 -4.41 -9.42 27.43
CA ASP A 20 -3.75 -9.19 26.14
C ASP A 20 -2.40 -8.47 26.30
N GLY A 21 -2.36 -7.46 27.17
CA GLY A 21 -1.14 -6.74 27.53
C GLY A 21 -0.09 -7.66 28.15
N ASN A 22 -0.49 -8.55 29.06
CA ASN A 22 0.40 -9.51 29.69
C ASN A 22 0.89 -10.58 28.69
N ALA A 23 0.03 -11.03 27.77
CA ALA A 23 0.44 -11.95 26.69
C ALA A 23 1.48 -11.30 25.76
N ALA A 24 1.25 -10.05 25.34
CA ALA A 24 2.20 -9.29 24.52
C ALA A 24 3.53 -9.03 25.26
N ALA A 25 3.46 -8.63 26.53
CA ALA A 25 4.64 -8.39 27.36
C ALA A 25 5.47 -9.67 27.56
N ARG A 26 4.80 -10.81 27.80
CA ARG A 26 5.46 -12.11 27.94
C ARG A 26 6.19 -12.51 26.65
N ASN A 27 5.56 -12.35 25.49
CA ASN A 27 6.18 -12.62 24.20
C ASN A 27 7.38 -11.70 23.94
N PHE A 28 7.28 -10.41 24.30
CA PHE A 28 8.38 -9.47 24.24
C PHE A 28 9.57 -9.92 25.09
N TRP A 29 9.34 -10.28 26.35
CA TRP A 29 10.40 -10.74 27.26
C TRP A 29 11.04 -12.05 26.83
N TYR A 30 10.27 -13.01 26.28
CA TYR A 30 10.85 -14.20 25.67
C TYR A 30 11.77 -13.85 24.49
N GLY A 31 11.39 -12.87 23.67
CA GLY A 31 12.25 -12.34 22.60
C GLY A 31 13.55 -11.75 23.12
N VAL A 32 13.49 -10.92 24.16
CA VAL A 32 14.69 -10.31 24.79
C VAL A 32 15.61 -11.38 25.37
N CYS A 33 15.07 -12.33 26.14
CA CYS A 33 15.85 -13.44 26.70
C CYS A 33 16.48 -14.32 25.61
N ALA A 34 15.76 -14.58 24.51
CA ALA A 34 16.30 -15.33 23.38
C ALA A 34 17.50 -14.62 22.74
N VAL A 35 17.39 -13.31 22.48
CA VAL A 35 18.48 -12.51 21.90
C VAL A 35 19.70 -12.48 22.82
N ILE A 36 19.50 -12.24 24.12
CA ILE A 36 20.58 -12.25 25.11
C ILE A 36 21.22 -13.64 25.20
N GLY A 37 20.41 -14.71 25.23
CA GLY A 37 20.90 -16.08 25.28
C GLY A 37 21.72 -16.46 24.06
N ILE A 38 21.28 -16.09 22.87
CA ILE A 38 22.02 -16.28 21.62
C ILE A 38 23.35 -15.51 21.67
N ALA A 39 23.33 -14.23 22.05
CA ALA A 39 24.53 -13.40 22.15
C ALA A 39 25.52 -13.95 23.20
N ALA A 40 25.03 -14.40 24.35
CA ALA A 40 25.84 -15.02 25.40
C ALA A 40 26.45 -16.34 24.93
N PHE A 41 25.68 -17.17 24.21
CA PHE A 41 26.16 -18.42 23.62
C PHE A 41 27.30 -18.18 22.63
N PHE A 42 27.15 -17.20 21.72
CA PHE A 42 28.22 -16.85 20.79
C PHE A 42 29.45 -16.30 21.52
N ASN A 43 29.28 -15.41 22.52
CA ASN A 43 30.40 -14.92 23.33
C ASN A 43 31.12 -16.04 24.08
N PHE A 44 30.38 -17.00 24.63
CA PHE A 44 30.93 -18.16 25.30
C PHE A 44 31.69 -19.06 24.33
N ALA A 45 31.11 -19.38 23.17
CA ALA A 45 31.77 -20.16 22.12
C ALA A 45 33.05 -19.48 21.59
N GLN A 46 33.02 -18.16 21.41
CA GLN A 46 34.20 -17.35 21.06
C GLN A 46 35.27 -17.39 22.17
N LYS A 47 34.87 -17.30 23.43
CA LYS A 47 35.80 -17.40 24.58
C LYS A 47 36.43 -18.78 24.71
N VAL A 48 35.65 -19.85 24.52
CA VAL A 48 36.12 -21.25 24.56
C VAL A 48 37.07 -21.52 23.41
N THR A 49 36.75 -21.08 22.19
CA THR A 49 37.66 -21.23 21.03
C THR A 49 38.94 -20.43 21.22
N ALA A 50 38.88 -19.20 21.74
CA ALA A 50 40.07 -18.41 22.07
C ALA A 50 40.94 -19.11 23.13
N PHE A 51 40.34 -19.61 24.21
CA PHE A 51 41.06 -20.35 25.25
C PHE A 51 41.70 -21.65 24.72
N SER A 52 40.97 -22.39 23.88
CA SER A 52 41.47 -23.61 23.23
C SER A 52 42.65 -23.33 22.28
N ARG A 53 42.61 -22.22 21.55
CA ARG A 53 43.70 -21.77 20.70
C ARG A 53 44.94 -21.37 21.51
N LEU A 54 44.76 -20.64 22.62
CA LEU A 54 45.87 -20.29 23.53
C LEU A 54 46.53 -21.53 24.14
N ARG A 55 45.73 -22.53 24.54
CA ARG A 55 46.25 -23.81 25.04
C ARG A 55 46.96 -24.64 23.96
N SER A 56 46.47 -24.58 22.72
CA SER A 56 47.11 -25.24 21.57
C SER A 56 48.40 -24.54 21.13
N ALA A 57 48.51 -23.22 21.33
CA ALA A 57 49.73 -22.45 21.12
C ALA A 57 50.77 -22.72 22.22
N ALA A 58 50.33 -22.81 23.49
CA ALA A 58 51.20 -23.19 24.61
C ALA A 58 51.78 -24.61 24.49
N SER A 59 51.20 -25.46 23.63
CA SER A 59 51.71 -26.80 23.32
C SER A 59 52.51 -26.87 22.00
N ASN A 60 52.95 -25.72 21.45
CA ASN A 60 53.79 -25.60 20.25
C ASN A 60 53.25 -26.33 19.00
N ARG A 61 51.92 -26.35 18.81
CA ARG A 61 51.34 -26.85 17.57
C ARG A 61 51.63 -25.88 16.40
N PRO A 62 51.95 -26.37 15.20
CA PRO A 62 52.39 -25.53 14.08
C PRO A 62 51.29 -24.62 13.50
N HIS A 63 50.01 -24.95 13.67
CA HIS A 63 48.89 -24.16 13.14
C HIS A 63 47.76 -24.00 14.17
N PRO A 64 47.95 -23.18 15.22
CA PRO A 64 46.99 -23.06 16.33
C PRO A 64 45.70 -22.31 15.95
N ALA A 65 45.67 -21.59 14.81
CA ALA A 65 44.56 -20.74 14.41
C ALA A 65 43.56 -21.40 13.44
N SER A 66 43.84 -22.58 12.89
CA SER A 66 42.99 -23.24 11.89
C SER A 66 41.79 -23.95 12.54
N PRO A 67 40.54 -23.67 12.12
CA PRO A 67 39.37 -24.41 12.60
C PRO A 67 39.30 -25.79 11.93
N SER A 68 39.37 -26.87 12.73
CA SER A 68 39.34 -28.25 12.20
C SER A 68 37.96 -28.91 12.23
N ASN A 69 37.06 -28.45 13.12
CA ASN A 69 35.77 -29.08 13.34
C ASN A 69 34.67 -28.34 12.58
N PHE A 70 33.67 -29.06 12.05
CA PHE A 70 32.52 -28.49 11.36
C PHE A 70 31.85 -27.36 12.14
N LEU A 71 31.66 -27.54 13.46
CA LEU A 71 31.08 -26.51 14.33
C LEU A 71 31.97 -25.27 14.46
N THR A 72 33.30 -25.43 14.54
CA THR A 72 34.23 -24.28 14.61
C THR A 72 34.36 -23.55 13.29
N ILE A 73 34.22 -24.26 12.16
CA ILE A 73 34.18 -23.67 10.81
C ILE A 73 32.87 -22.89 10.66
N SER A 74 31.72 -23.50 10.97
CA SER A 74 30.42 -22.83 10.95
C SER A 74 30.39 -21.58 11.84
N LEU A 75 30.88 -21.68 13.09
CA LEU A 75 31.01 -20.51 13.98
C LEU A 75 31.96 -19.44 13.42
N ALA A 76 33.09 -19.83 12.84
CA ALA A 76 34.01 -18.88 12.21
C ALA A 76 33.37 -18.18 11.00
N THR A 77 32.65 -18.92 10.16
CA THR A 77 31.92 -18.39 8.99
C THR A 77 30.80 -17.46 9.42
N VAL A 78 29.97 -17.84 10.40
CA VAL A 78 28.85 -17.01 10.90
C VAL A 78 29.38 -15.73 11.56
N THR A 79 30.43 -15.82 12.37
CA THR A 79 31.03 -14.63 13.01
C THR A 79 31.78 -13.74 12.03
N ALA A 80 32.40 -14.31 10.99
CA ALA A 80 32.99 -13.56 9.88
C ALA A 80 31.92 -12.83 9.06
N ILE A 81 30.86 -13.52 8.64
CA ILE A 81 29.72 -12.91 7.93
C ILE A 81 29.06 -11.83 8.80
N GLY A 82 28.84 -12.09 10.08
CA GLY A 82 28.27 -11.10 11.01
C GLY A 82 29.16 -9.85 11.14
N ARG A 83 30.48 -10.03 11.14
CA ARG A 83 31.46 -8.93 11.14
C ARG A 83 31.46 -8.17 9.81
N GLU A 84 31.46 -8.87 8.68
CA GLU A 84 31.46 -8.25 7.34
C GLU A 84 30.14 -7.55 7.01
N ALA A 85 29.00 -8.12 7.40
CA ALA A 85 27.70 -7.48 7.25
C ALA A 85 27.56 -6.24 8.15
N SER A 86 28.26 -6.20 9.29
CA SER A 86 28.27 -5.05 10.20
C SER A 86 29.28 -3.97 9.78
N TYR A 87 30.29 -4.31 8.98
CA TYR A 87 31.36 -3.40 8.55
C TYR A 87 31.83 -3.66 7.09
N PRO A 88 30.99 -3.49 6.07
CA PRO A 88 31.50 -3.28 4.73
C PRO A 88 32.11 -1.87 4.68
N GLN A 89 33.42 -1.75 4.96
CA GLN A 89 34.16 -0.53 4.68
C GLN A 89 34.53 -0.53 3.21
N PHE A 90 33.61 -0.10 2.35
CA PHE A 90 33.90 0.20 0.94
C PHE A 90 34.81 1.45 0.90
N MET A 91 36.10 1.27 1.21
CA MET A 91 37.10 2.33 1.08
C MET A 91 37.63 2.31 -0.35
N PRO A 92 37.34 3.32 -1.19
CA PRO A 92 38.07 3.49 -2.43
C PRO A 92 39.54 3.80 -2.10
N GLN A 93 40.47 3.01 -2.65
CA GLN A 93 41.90 3.07 -2.40
C GLN A 93 42.60 4.32 -3.02
N ASN A 94 41.88 5.43 -3.19
CA ASN A 94 42.39 6.65 -3.82
C ASN A 94 42.17 7.83 -2.84
N GLY A 95 43.27 8.32 -2.27
CA GLY A 95 43.33 9.13 -1.04
C GLY A 95 42.70 10.53 -1.04
N ILE A 96 42.13 11.00 -2.15
CA ILE A 96 41.47 12.32 -2.22
C ILE A 96 39.97 12.20 -1.91
N VAL A 97 39.33 11.12 -2.37
CA VAL A 97 37.87 10.90 -2.21
C VAL A 97 37.53 10.36 -0.81
N ALA A 98 38.45 9.62 -0.19
CA ALA A 98 38.29 9.05 1.15
C ALA A 98 38.23 10.11 2.27
N ASN A 99 38.91 11.24 2.10
CA ASN A 99 38.85 12.36 3.04
C ASN A 99 37.60 13.25 2.83
N LEU A 100 36.99 13.20 1.64
CA LEU A 100 35.83 14.01 1.30
C LEU A 100 34.50 13.30 1.60
N PHE A 101 34.45 11.96 1.60
CA PHE A 101 33.23 11.18 1.79
C PHE A 101 33.39 10.15 2.93
N LYS A 102 33.13 10.60 4.17
CA LYS A 102 33.10 9.73 5.35
C LYS A 102 31.73 9.04 5.44
N ILE A 103 31.62 7.82 4.92
CA ILE A 103 30.37 7.05 4.92
C ILE A 103 29.99 6.71 6.38
N PRO A 104 28.76 7.01 6.84
CA PRO A 104 28.32 6.67 8.20
C PRO A 104 28.30 5.16 8.42
N PRO A 105 28.43 4.68 9.68
CA PRO A 105 28.41 3.25 9.97
C PRO A 105 27.10 2.61 9.47
N MET A 106 27.18 1.39 8.93
CA MET A 106 26.03 0.70 8.32
C MET A 106 24.83 0.55 9.25
N GLY A 107 25.04 0.49 10.57
CA GLY A 107 23.94 0.52 11.54
C GLY A 107 23.07 1.77 11.41
N THR A 108 23.68 2.94 11.17
CA THR A 108 22.95 4.19 10.89
C THR A 108 22.22 4.09 9.55
N ILE A 109 22.84 3.52 8.52
CA ILE A 109 22.20 3.34 7.21
C ILE A 109 20.99 2.39 7.32
N ILE A 110 21.10 1.28 8.04
CA ILE A 110 20.01 0.33 8.29
C ILE A 110 18.88 0.99 9.10
N LEU A 111 19.22 1.75 10.14
CA LEU A 111 18.23 2.51 10.93
C LEU A 111 17.52 3.56 10.08
N LEU A 112 18.25 4.28 9.21
CA LEU A 112 17.66 5.26 8.28
C LEU A 112 16.74 4.57 7.28
N VAL A 113 17.17 3.46 6.68
CA VAL A 113 16.33 2.67 5.76
C VAL A 113 15.08 2.16 6.46
N ALA A 114 15.19 1.63 7.68
CA ALA A 114 14.06 1.15 8.46
C ALA A 114 13.09 2.28 8.85
N TYR A 115 13.61 3.46 9.19
CA TYR A 115 12.81 4.66 9.51
C TYR A 115 12.11 5.25 8.27
N LEU A 116 12.72 5.10 7.09
CA LEU A 116 12.17 5.58 5.84
C LEU A 116 11.08 4.67 5.26
N VAL A 117 10.89 3.45 5.78
CA VAL A 117 9.83 2.54 5.30
C VAL A 117 8.46 3.14 5.61
N PRO A 118 7.64 3.47 4.59
CA PRO A 118 6.29 3.99 4.79
C PRO A 118 5.37 3.00 5.53
N THR A 119 4.46 3.55 6.32
CA THR A 119 3.39 2.80 6.98
C THR A 119 2.10 2.94 6.18
N ALA A 120 1.44 1.82 5.92
CA ALA A 120 0.16 1.73 5.24
C ALA A 120 -0.94 1.30 6.22
N THR A 121 -2.12 1.89 6.06
CA THR A 121 -3.36 1.48 6.73
C THR A 121 -4.36 1.03 5.68
N LEU A 122 -5.02 -0.10 5.93
CA LEU A 122 -5.99 -0.68 5.02
C LEU A 122 -7.40 -0.55 5.57
N THR A 123 -8.34 -0.19 4.70
CA THR A 123 -9.76 -0.15 5.02
C THR A 123 -10.54 -0.73 3.86
N THR A 124 -11.43 -1.68 4.15
CA THR A 124 -12.35 -2.24 3.16
C THR A 124 -13.49 -1.27 2.86
N LEU A 125 -13.93 -1.25 1.61
CA LEU A 125 -15.12 -0.54 1.15
C LEU A 125 -16.08 -1.52 0.49
N GLU A 126 -17.35 -1.13 0.44
CA GLU A 126 -18.40 -1.81 -0.31
C GLU A 126 -18.00 -1.98 -1.79
N GLY A 127 -18.43 -3.08 -2.41
CA GLY A 127 -18.04 -3.44 -3.78
C GLY A 127 -16.68 -4.15 -3.89
N GLY A 128 -16.11 -4.63 -2.78
CA GLY A 128 -14.87 -5.41 -2.78
C GLY A 128 -13.66 -4.58 -3.19
N VAL A 129 -13.60 -3.33 -2.76
CA VAL A 129 -12.47 -2.40 -2.98
C VAL A 129 -11.76 -2.19 -1.66
N THR A 130 -10.43 -2.22 -1.68
CA THR A 130 -9.61 -1.85 -0.53
C THR A 130 -9.03 -0.46 -0.73
N ARG A 131 -9.27 0.43 0.22
CA ARG A 131 -8.57 1.71 0.34
C ARG A 131 -7.28 1.48 1.11
N VAL A 132 -6.17 1.82 0.47
CA VAL A 132 -4.84 1.81 1.06
C VAL A 132 -4.42 3.26 1.28
N CYS A 133 -4.23 3.65 2.53
CA CYS A 133 -3.68 4.97 2.86
C CYS A 133 -2.24 4.79 3.34
N ILE A 134 -1.30 5.48 2.70
CA ILE A 134 0.12 5.39 3.04
C ILE A 134 0.63 6.76 3.48
N ASP A 135 1.24 6.78 4.67
CA ASP A 135 1.94 7.94 5.19
C ASP A 135 3.42 7.81 4.82
N SER A 136 3.85 8.61 3.83
CA SER A 136 5.21 8.59 3.31
C SER A 136 5.93 9.89 3.66
N LYS A 137 7.07 9.77 4.33
CA LYS A 137 7.95 10.92 4.61
C LYS A 137 8.77 11.35 3.38
N SER A 138 8.99 10.41 2.45
CA SER A 138 9.84 10.58 1.27
C SER A 138 9.12 11.31 0.14
N ILE A 139 7.83 10.99 -0.09
CA ILE A 139 7.04 11.51 -1.21
C ILE A 139 6.02 12.52 -0.68
N LYS A 140 6.31 13.82 -0.84
CA LYS A 140 5.43 14.93 -0.42
C LYS A 140 4.76 15.67 -1.58
N LYS A 141 5.22 15.45 -2.81
CA LYS A 141 4.73 16.11 -4.01
C LYS A 141 4.55 15.06 -5.10
N TRP A 142 3.41 15.09 -5.77
CA TRP A 142 3.07 14.27 -6.93
C TRP A 142 2.02 15.00 -7.76
N THR A 143 1.89 14.67 -9.05
CA THR A 143 0.85 15.23 -9.92
C THR A 143 -0.39 14.32 -9.93
N PRO A 144 -1.60 14.88 -10.06
CA PRO A 144 -2.80 14.08 -10.26
C PRO A 144 -2.64 13.18 -11.49
N GLY A 145 -3.07 11.92 -11.37
CA GLY A 145 -2.91 10.89 -12.40
C GLY A 145 -1.58 10.14 -12.38
N SER A 146 -0.62 10.54 -11.53
CA SER A 146 0.56 9.71 -11.28
C SER A 146 0.20 8.37 -10.63
N HIS A 147 1.01 7.35 -10.90
CA HIS A 147 0.94 6.04 -10.28
C HIS A 147 2.26 5.68 -9.60
N VAL A 148 2.21 4.75 -8.67
CA VAL A 148 3.40 4.21 -7.98
C VAL A 148 3.42 2.71 -8.10
N LEU A 149 4.59 2.10 -7.98
CA LEU A 149 4.71 0.68 -7.73
C LEU A 149 4.58 0.44 -6.22
N LEU A 150 3.47 -0.15 -5.82
CA LEU A 150 3.17 -0.52 -4.45
C LEU A 150 3.60 -1.96 -4.21
N SER A 151 4.36 -2.17 -3.15
CA SER A 151 4.72 -3.49 -2.64
C SER A 151 4.42 -3.57 -1.15
N VAL A 152 3.72 -4.61 -0.72
CA VAL A 152 3.45 -4.87 0.70
C VAL A 152 4.03 -6.24 1.03
N PRO A 153 5.27 -6.32 1.56
CA PRO A 153 6.01 -7.57 1.66
C PRO A 153 5.30 -8.69 2.43
N VAL A 154 4.46 -8.35 3.40
CA VAL A 154 3.67 -9.30 4.21
C VAL A 154 2.58 -9.98 3.37
N ILE A 155 2.01 -9.26 2.39
CA ILE A 155 0.95 -9.75 1.50
C ILE A 155 1.54 -10.35 0.22
N GLY A 156 2.63 -9.80 -0.28
CA GLY A 156 3.25 -10.22 -1.54
C GLY A 156 4.75 -10.14 -1.41
N ILE A 157 5.41 -11.29 -1.24
CA ILE A 157 6.86 -11.34 -1.14
C ILE A 157 7.44 -10.84 -2.47
N LEU A 158 8.15 -9.71 -2.41
CA LEU A 158 8.88 -9.14 -3.55
C LEU A 158 8.01 -8.85 -4.79
N GLN A 159 6.69 -8.69 -4.62
CA GLN A 159 5.81 -8.29 -5.72
C GLN A 159 5.53 -6.80 -5.66
N SER A 160 5.66 -6.13 -6.82
CA SER A 160 5.39 -4.71 -7.01
C SER A 160 4.25 -4.55 -8.01
N HIS A 161 3.20 -3.84 -7.63
CA HIS A 161 2.01 -3.62 -8.47
C HIS A 161 1.80 -2.14 -8.73
N PRO A 162 1.52 -1.73 -9.98
CA PRO A 162 1.18 -0.35 -10.29
C PRO A 162 -0.15 0.02 -9.64
N ALA A 163 -0.18 1.15 -8.95
CA ALA A 163 -1.35 1.71 -8.29
C ALA A 163 -1.41 3.22 -8.54
N THR A 164 -2.49 3.70 -9.15
CA THR A 164 -2.72 5.12 -9.39
C THR A 164 -3.04 5.83 -8.07
N ILE A 165 -2.38 6.97 -7.84
CA ILE A 165 -2.64 7.78 -6.66
C ILE A 165 -4.01 8.46 -6.85
N ALA A 166 -4.95 8.16 -5.97
CA ALA A 166 -6.29 8.75 -5.98
C ALA A 166 -6.34 10.10 -5.23
N SER A 167 -5.37 10.36 -4.34
CA SER A 167 -5.25 11.63 -3.62
C SER A 167 -4.43 12.66 -4.38
N ILE A 168 -4.62 13.93 -4.04
CA ILE A 168 -3.76 15.05 -4.41
C ILE A 168 -2.91 15.48 -3.20
N PRO A 169 -1.76 16.17 -3.38
CA PRO A 169 -0.86 16.54 -2.28
C PRO A 169 -1.51 17.38 -1.17
N SER A 170 -2.53 18.19 -1.52
CA SER A 170 -3.31 19.01 -0.58
C SER A 170 -4.44 18.25 0.12
N SER A 171 -4.77 17.03 -0.31
CA SER A 171 -5.87 16.23 0.24
C SER A 171 -5.37 15.21 1.27
N HIS A 172 -6.28 14.73 2.12
CA HIS A 172 -6.07 13.68 3.13
C HIS A 172 -4.82 13.89 4.02
N GLY A 173 -4.45 15.14 4.29
CA GLY A 173 -3.27 15.50 5.10
C GLY A 173 -1.94 15.17 4.44
N GLY A 174 -1.87 15.16 3.11
CA GLY A 174 -0.65 14.83 2.36
C GLY A 174 -0.35 13.33 2.29
N LYS A 175 -1.34 12.49 2.59
CA LYS A 175 -1.22 11.02 2.49
C LYS A 175 -1.50 10.53 1.08
N LEU A 176 -0.81 9.45 0.71
CA LEU A 176 -1.04 8.75 -0.55
C LEU A 176 -2.22 7.80 -0.37
N VAL A 177 -3.30 8.02 -1.12
CA VAL A 177 -4.50 7.18 -1.08
C VAL A 177 -4.61 6.39 -2.37
N PHE A 178 -4.81 5.09 -2.26
CA PHE A 178 -5.03 4.17 -3.37
C PHE A 178 -6.35 3.44 -3.19
N LEU A 179 -7.04 3.18 -4.28
CA LEU A 179 -8.25 2.37 -4.32
C LEU A 179 -7.98 1.15 -5.20
N LEU A 180 -7.95 -0.03 -4.61
CA LEU A 180 -7.60 -1.27 -5.29
C LEU A 180 -8.77 -2.25 -5.24
N LYS A 181 -9.30 -2.64 -6.40
CA LYS A 181 -10.33 -3.68 -6.50
C LYS A 181 -9.71 -5.05 -6.20
N GLY A 182 -10.38 -5.83 -5.37
CA GLY A 182 -10.00 -7.21 -5.08
C GLY A 182 -10.12 -8.08 -6.33
N HIS A 183 -9.01 -8.69 -6.73
CA HIS A 183 -8.92 -9.70 -7.79
C HIS A 183 -8.05 -10.87 -7.32
N LYS A 184 -8.03 -11.99 -8.07
CA LYS A 184 -7.18 -13.13 -7.74
C LYS A 184 -5.70 -12.70 -7.65
N GLY A 185 -5.05 -12.99 -6.52
CA GLY A 185 -3.63 -12.66 -6.29
C GLY A 185 -3.43 -11.59 -5.21
N PHE A 186 -2.54 -10.63 -5.46
CA PHE A 186 -2.14 -9.60 -4.48
C PHE A 186 -3.31 -8.78 -3.94
N THR A 187 -4.17 -8.24 -4.80
CA THR A 187 -5.30 -7.40 -4.35
C THR A 187 -6.40 -8.21 -3.64
N GLY A 188 -6.55 -9.49 -3.97
CA GLY A 188 -7.41 -10.44 -3.26
C GLY A 188 -6.91 -10.74 -1.85
N ARG A 189 -5.59 -10.90 -1.70
CA ARG A 189 -4.97 -11.06 -0.37
C ARG A 189 -5.03 -9.76 0.43
N LEU A 190 -4.93 -8.62 -0.24
CA LEU A 190 -5.05 -7.29 0.37
C LEU A 190 -6.45 -7.07 0.97
N ILE A 191 -7.51 -7.45 0.25
CA ILE A 191 -8.88 -7.36 0.78
C ILE A 191 -9.09 -8.32 1.95
N THR A 192 -8.73 -9.60 1.82
CA THR A 192 -8.87 -10.58 2.91
C THR A 192 -8.15 -10.13 4.18
N ALA A 193 -6.94 -9.60 4.03
CA ALA A 193 -6.15 -9.19 5.17
C ALA A 193 -6.63 -7.85 5.76
N ALA A 194 -7.36 -7.02 5.00
CA ALA A 194 -8.09 -5.86 5.53
C ALA A 194 -9.37 -6.29 6.27
N GLU A 195 -10.07 -7.34 5.83
CA GLU A 195 -11.26 -7.91 6.48
C GLU A 195 -10.94 -8.64 7.78
N THR A 196 -9.75 -9.24 7.89
CA THR A 196 -9.31 -9.98 9.09
C THR A 196 -9.08 -9.05 10.31
N SER A 197 -8.98 -7.73 10.09
CA SER A 197 -8.84 -6.76 11.18
C SER A 197 -9.87 -5.63 11.03
N PRO A 198 -11.17 -5.92 11.16
CA PRO A 198 -12.21 -4.91 11.08
C PRO A 198 -12.27 -4.19 12.45
N GLY A 199 -11.52 -3.10 12.61
CA GLY A 199 -11.62 -2.22 13.78
C GLY A 199 -10.30 -1.87 14.44
N SER A 200 -9.38 -2.83 14.55
CA SER A 200 -7.96 -2.50 14.75
C SER A 200 -7.45 -1.90 13.45
N ARG A 201 -6.73 -0.77 13.46
CA ARG A 201 -6.08 -0.20 12.27
C ARG A 201 -4.63 -0.68 12.23
N PRO A 202 -4.34 -1.95 11.92
CA PRO A 202 -2.97 -2.43 11.95
C PRO A 202 -2.15 -1.65 10.92
N THR A 203 -1.00 -1.15 11.36
CA THR A 203 -0.05 -0.43 10.51
C THR A 203 0.84 -1.43 9.79
N TRP A 204 0.79 -1.45 8.46
CA TRP A 204 1.56 -2.38 7.64
C TRP A 204 2.76 -1.66 7.04
N LYS A 205 3.85 -2.38 6.82
CA LYS A 205 4.99 -1.81 6.09
C LYS A 205 4.73 -1.93 4.61
N ALA A 206 4.73 -0.80 3.91
CA ALA A 206 4.60 -0.76 2.46
C ALA A 206 5.87 -0.14 1.87
N ARG A 207 6.33 -0.68 0.75
CA ARG A 207 7.37 -0.09 -0.08
C ARG A 207 6.68 0.57 -1.27
N ILE A 208 7.07 1.81 -1.52
CA ILE A 208 6.56 2.59 -2.65
C ILE A 208 7.77 2.94 -3.53
N ASP A 209 7.61 2.76 -4.83
CA ASP A 209 8.54 3.25 -5.84
C ASP A 209 7.77 4.16 -6.83
N GLY A 210 8.34 5.30 -7.18
CA GLY A 210 7.66 6.39 -7.90
C GLY A 210 7.77 7.74 -7.17
N PRO A 211 6.93 8.74 -7.52
CA PRO A 211 5.81 8.68 -8.46
C PRO A 211 6.23 8.57 -9.93
N TYR A 212 5.47 7.80 -10.70
CA TYR A 212 5.59 7.65 -12.14
C TYR A 212 4.37 8.25 -12.85
N GLY A 213 4.57 8.61 -14.12
CA GLY A 213 3.54 9.18 -14.97
C GLY A 213 3.79 10.66 -15.23
N ASN A 214 3.71 11.01 -16.50
CA ASN A 214 3.62 12.38 -16.98
C ASN A 214 2.17 12.57 -17.45
N THR A 215 1.40 13.42 -16.78
CA THR A 215 0.06 13.76 -17.22
C THR A 215 0.10 14.93 -18.18
N ALA A 216 -0.77 14.91 -19.18
CA ALA A 216 -0.97 16.08 -20.03
C ALA A 216 -1.45 17.25 -19.16
N ASP A 217 -0.94 18.45 -19.44
CA ASP A 217 -1.38 19.64 -18.72
C ASP A 217 -2.75 20.06 -19.23
N TYR A 218 -3.79 19.61 -18.52
CA TYR A 218 -5.18 19.95 -18.83
C TYR A 218 -5.48 21.45 -18.65
N ALA A 219 -4.61 22.21 -17.98
CA ALA A 219 -4.78 23.66 -17.84
C ALA A 219 -4.52 24.43 -19.15
N THR A 220 -4.05 23.75 -20.20
CA THR A 220 -3.86 24.36 -21.53
C THR A 220 -5.20 24.52 -22.28
N PHE A 221 -6.23 23.75 -21.91
CA PHE A 221 -7.53 23.78 -22.58
C PHE A 221 -8.53 24.63 -21.80
N ASP A 222 -9.41 25.34 -22.52
CA ASP A 222 -10.50 26.11 -21.93
C ASP A 222 -11.59 25.19 -21.37
N THR A 223 -11.86 24.09 -22.08
CA THR A 223 -12.83 23.06 -21.68
C THR A 223 -12.19 21.68 -21.68
N VAL A 224 -12.45 20.87 -20.65
CA VAL A 224 -11.91 19.51 -20.54
C VAL A 224 -13.02 18.50 -20.31
N LEU A 225 -13.13 17.51 -21.20
CA LEU A 225 -14.06 16.39 -21.09
C LEU A 225 -13.30 15.13 -20.65
N LEU A 226 -13.58 14.66 -19.43
CA LEU A 226 -12.99 13.46 -18.86
C LEU A 226 -13.97 12.28 -18.96
N ILE A 227 -13.57 11.22 -19.67
CA ILE A 227 -14.37 10.01 -19.86
C ILE A 227 -13.63 8.83 -19.22
N SER A 228 -14.22 8.25 -18.18
CA SER A 228 -13.68 7.06 -17.52
C SER A 228 -14.60 5.86 -17.71
N GLY A 229 -14.03 4.69 -18.01
CA GLY A 229 -14.73 3.42 -18.05
C GLY A 229 -13.99 2.35 -17.26
N SER A 230 -14.62 1.81 -16.23
CA SER A 230 -14.12 0.63 -15.52
C SER A 230 -14.54 -0.65 -16.24
N THR A 231 -13.69 -1.68 -16.20
CA THR A 231 -14.10 -3.03 -16.56
C THR A 231 -14.76 -3.67 -15.35
N VAL A 232 -16.09 -3.68 -15.30
CA VAL A 232 -16.82 -4.57 -14.40
C VAL A 232 -16.88 -5.93 -15.09
N VAL A 233 -16.18 -6.91 -14.53
CA VAL A 233 -16.54 -8.32 -14.71
C VAL A 233 -17.62 -8.59 -13.67
N ASP A 234 -18.87 -8.63 -14.12
CA ASP A 234 -19.99 -9.08 -13.30
C ASP A 234 -19.74 -10.54 -12.94
N SER A 235 -19.34 -10.77 -11.70
CA SER A 235 -19.51 -12.05 -11.03
C SER A 235 -20.00 -11.70 -9.63
N ASP A 236 -21.31 -11.90 -9.44
CA ASP A 236 -22.02 -11.88 -8.17
C ASP A 236 -22.04 -10.54 -7.42
N THR A 237 -22.40 -9.47 -8.14
CA THR A 237 -23.11 -8.37 -7.47
C THR A 237 -24.57 -8.54 -7.87
N ASP A 238 -25.34 -9.21 -6.99
CA ASP A 238 -26.79 -8.98 -6.98
C ASP A 238 -26.97 -7.48 -7.06
N SER A 239 -27.67 -7.03 -8.09
CA SER A 239 -28.02 -5.63 -8.25
C SER A 239 -28.62 -5.16 -6.94
N ASP A 240 -27.82 -4.45 -6.14
CA ASP A 240 -28.29 -3.84 -4.91
C ASP A 240 -29.41 -2.89 -5.33
N GLU A 241 -30.61 -3.40 -5.15
CA GLU A 241 -31.82 -2.67 -4.86
C GLU A 241 -31.39 -1.52 -3.95
N ILE A 242 -31.43 -0.28 -4.46
CA ILE A 242 -31.17 0.92 -3.66
C ILE A 242 -32.24 0.94 -2.57
N THR A 243 -31.91 0.30 -1.45
CA THR A 243 -32.80 0.17 -0.31
C THR A 243 -32.54 1.39 0.55
N SER A 244 -33.12 2.52 0.17
CA SER A 244 -33.19 3.66 1.07
C SER A 244 -34.21 3.36 2.17
N ILE A 245 -33.77 3.44 3.42
CA ILE A 245 -34.64 3.45 4.60
C ILE A 245 -34.80 4.93 4.97
N ASP A 246 -36.00 5.47 4.79
CA ASP A 246 -36.37 6.77 5.35
C ASP A 246 -36.60 6.63 6.86
N GLU A 247 -36.45 7.73 7.63
CA GLU A 247 -36.61 7.80 9.09
C GLU A 247 -38.01 7.40 9.61
N LYS A 248 -38.92 6.99 8.72
CA LYS A 248 -40.26 6.43 9.03
C LYS A 248 -40.51 5.00 8.54
N GLY A 249 -39.50 4.28 8.07
CA GLY A 249 -39.56 2.81 7.93
C GLY A 249 -40.52 2.26 6.86
N THR A 250 -40.82 3.00 5.78
CA THR A 250 -41.65 2.47 4.68
C THR A 250 -40.81 2.13 3.46
N LYS A 251 -40.78 0.84 3.07
CA LYS A 251 -40.05 0.29 1.92
C LYS A 251 -40.85 0.51 0.63
N ILE A 252 -40.30 1.21 -0.36
CA ILE A 252 -40.90 1.36 -1.71
C ILE A 252 -40.01 0.65 -2.72
N THR A 253 -40.55 -0.39 -3.37
CA THR A 253 -39.89 -1.17 -4.42
C THR A 253 -40.31 -0.65 -5.80
N SER A 254 -39.35 -0.26 -6.64
CA SER A 254 -39.61 0.02 -8.05
C SER A 254 -38.60 -0.71 -8.94
N ARG A 255 -39.10 -1.65 -9.75
CA ARG A 255 -38.34 -2.45 -10.72
C ARG A 255 -38.17 -1.64 -12.03
N PRO A 256 -36.96 -1.41 -12.57
CA PRO A 256 -36.83 -0.83 -13.90
C PRO A 256 -37.08 -1.90 -14.97
N LYS A 257 -38.07 -1.66 -15.83
CA LYS A 257 -38.36 -2.46 -17.03
C LYS A 257 -37.44 -1.98 -18.15
N ALA A 258 -36.63 -2.88 -18.70
CA ALA A 258 -35.82 -2.62 -19.89
C ALA A 258 -36.72 -2.17 -21.04
N THR A 259 -36.63 -0.89 -21.42
CA THR A 259 -37.29 -0.33 -22.59
C THR A 259 -36.25 0.44 -23.40
N SER A 260 -36.24 0.13 -24.67
CA SER A 260 -35.35 0.58 -25.74
C SER A 260 -35.23 2.10 -25.83
N ALA A 261 -34.00 2.57 -26.11
CA ALA A 261 -33.64 3.89 -26.63
C ALA A 261 -34.37 5.09 -25.99
N SER A 262 -33.85 5.57 -24.85
CA SER A 262 -34.34 6.82 -24.24
C SER A 262 -33.38 7.98 -24.51
N SER A 263 -33.99 9.07 -24.96
CA SER A 263 -33.44 10.40 -25.17
C SER A 263 -32.57 10.93 -24.02
N VAL A 264 -31.64 11.83 -24.36
CA VAL A 264 -30.64 12.48 -23.50
C VAL A 264 -31.24 13.18 -22.26
N ASN A 265 -32.55 13.38 -22.18
CA ASN A 265 -33.22 14.12 -21.11
C ASN A 265 -33.81 13.28 -19.95
N SER A 266 -33.70 11.95 -19.93
CA SER A 266 -34.31 11.11 -18.88
C SER A 266 -33.30 10.59 -17.84
N GLY A 267 -32.52 11.48 -17.23
CA GLY A 267 -31.58 11.12 -16.17
C GLY A 267 -32.21 11.13 -14.76
N THR A 268 -31.83 10.16 -13.92
CA THR A 268 -32.25 10.13 -12.50
C THR A 268 -31.23 10.89 -11.66
N ARG A 269 -31.66 11.78 -10.76
CA ARG A 269 -30.76 12.44 -9.78
C ARG A 269 -30.77 11.66 -8.47
N SER A 270 -29.59 11.41 -7.92
CA SER A 270 -29.44 10.81 -6.59
C SER A 270 -29.33 11.89 -5.52
N SER A 271 -29.87 11.64 -4.33
CA SER A 271 -29.69 12.49 -3.15
C SER A 271 -28.23 12.49 -2.66
N VAL A 272 -27.47 11.44 -2.95
CA VAL A 272 -26.06 11.28 -2.52
C VAL A 272 -25.10 12.13 -3.37
N LEU A 273 -25.44 12.39 -4.63
CA LEU A 273 -24.64 13.19 -5.57
C LEU A 273 -25.55 14.15 -6.35
N PRO A 274 -25.94 15.29 -5.73
CA PRO A 274 -26.91 16.22 -6.33
C PRO A 274 -26.37 16.93 -7.58
N CYS A 275 -25.05 16.96 -7.76
CA CYS A 275 -24.38 17.49 -8.95
C CYS A 275 -24.32 16.50 -10.12
N ALA A 276 -24.67 15.22 -9.90
CA ALA A 276 -24.57 14.18 -10.90
C ALA A 276 -25.96 13.78 -11.43
N VAL A 277 -26.01 13.45 -12.72
CA VAL A 277 -27.19 12.91 -13.38
C VAL A 277 -26.86 11.50 -13.84
N PHE A 278 -27.67 10.53 -13.43
CA PHE A 278 -27.45 9.12 -13.72
C PHE A 278 -28.28 8.70 -14.94
N HIS A 279 -27.62 8.07 -15.90
CA HIS A 279 -28.25 7.50 -17.08
C HIS A 279 -28.01 5.99 -17.09
N SER A 280 -29.04 5.22 -17.45
CA SER A 280 -28.94 3.76 -17.57
C SER A 280 -28.68 3.35 -19.02
N GLY A 281 -27.81 2.36 -19.23
CA GLY A 281 -27.47 1.82 -20.54
C GLY A 281 -26.11 2.27 -21.06
N ARG A 282 -25.75 1.81 -22.27
CA ARG A 282 -24.50 2.20 -22.92
C ARG A 282 -24.67 3.60 -23.54
N PRO A 283 -23.85 4.59 -23.17
CA PRO A 283 -23.95 5.93 -23.75
C PRO A 283 -23.60 5.89 -25.25
N ASP A 284 -24.34 6.67 -26.03
CA ASP A 284 -23.95 7.03 -27.38
C ASP A 284 -23.12 8.31 -27.34
N PHE A 285 -21.85 8.22 -27.74
CA PHE A 285 -20.90 9.31 -27.58
C PHE A 285 -21.04 10.39 -28.67
N HIS A 286 -21.60 10.08 -29.84
CA HIS A 286 -21.74 11.05 -30.92
C HIS A 286 -22.59 12.28 -30.54
N PRO A 287 -23.86 12.10 -30.14
CA PRO A 287 -24.69 13.24 -29.74
C PRO A 287 -24.20 13.87 -28.44
N LEU A 288 -23.67 13.06 -27.51
CA LEU A 288 -23.19 13.53 -26.22
C LEU A 288 -21.99 14.47 -26.36
N ILE A 289 -20.97 14.07 -27.12
CA ILE A 289 -19.78 14.91 -27.34
C ILE A 289 -20.15 16.11 -28.21
N GLY A 290 -21.02 15.94 -29.22
CA GLY A 290 -21.48 17.04 -30.05
C GLY A 290 -22.15 18.16 -29.26
N GLU A 291 -23.09 17.82 -28.37
CA GLU A 291 -23.75 18.83 -27.52
C GLU A 291 -22.79 19.52 -26.56
N LEU A 292 -21.81 18.78 -26.02
CA LEU A 292 -20.81 19.35 -25.12
C LEU A 292 -19.82 20.26 -25.84
N LEU A 293 -19.43 19.92 -27.06
CA LEU A 293 -18.57 20.75 -27.90
C LEU A 293 -19.28 22.00 -28.41
N GLU A 294 -20.57 21.92 -28.73
CA GLU A 294 -21.36 23.10 -29.12
C GLU A 294 -21.47 24.13 -27.99
N LYS A 295 -21.45 23.66 -26.73
CA LYS A 295 -21.46 24.51 -25.53
C LYS A 295 -20.08 24.97 -25.09
N ALA A 296 -19.01 24.35 -25.60
CA ALA A 296 -17.65 24.65 -25.18
C ALA A 296 -17.14 25.91 -25.91
N GLU A 297 -16.57 26.84 -25.15
CA GLU A 297 -15.86 27.99 -25.71
C GLU A 297 -14.36 27.69 -25.70
N GLY A 298 -13.68 27.94 -26.83
CA GLY A 298 -12.23 27.79 -26.95
C GLY A 298 -11.75 26.37 -27.25
N GLU A 299 -10.51 26.07 -26.85
CA GLU A 299 -9.90 24.76 -27.11
C GLU A 299 -10.44 23.71 -26.13
N THR A 300 -10.94 22.59 -26.67
CA THR A 300 -11.47 21.50 -25.85
C THR A 300 -10.54 20.28 -25.85
N GLY A 301 -10.10 19.86 -24.66
CA GLY A 301 -9.35 18.62 -24.46
C GLY A 301 -10.27 17.46 -24.07
N ILE A 302 -10.21 16.34 -24.79
CA ILE A 302 -10.95 15.11 -24.43
C ILE A 302 -9.96 14.06 -23.94
N ALA A 303 -10.12 13.59 -22.69
CA ALA A 303 -9.29 12.54 -22.11
C ALA A 303 -10.13 11.29 -21.81
N VAL A 304 -9.66 10.13 -22.27
CA VAL A 304 -10.37 8.86 -22.12
C VAL A 304 -9.49 7.85 -21.40
N CYS A 305 -10.04 7.23 -20.35
CA CYS A 305 -9.39 6.12 -19.64
C CYS A 305 -10.38 4.96 -19.53
N GLY A 306 -10.05 3.79 -20.07
CA GLY A 306 -10.92 2.62 -19.97
C GLY A 306 -10.64 1.55 -21.02
N PRO A 307 -11.59 0.63 -21.28
CA PRO A 307 -11.40 -0.48 -22.21
C PRO A 307 -11.18 0.00 -23.65
N LEU A 308 -10.55 -0.82 -24.48
CA LEU A 308 -10.26 -0.50 -25.88
C LEU A 308 -11.51 -0.08 -26.66
N GLY A 309 -12.64 -0.77 -26.45
CA GLY A 309 -13.90 -0.43 -27.12
C GLY A 309 -14.50 0.93 -26.71
N LEU A 310 -14.12 1.48 -25.56
CA LEU A 310 -14.47 2.85 -25.16
C LEU A 310 -13.57 3.86 -25.87
N ASN A 311 -12.26 3.62 -25.84
CA ASN A 311 -11.27 4.49 -26.49
C ASN A 311 -11.51 4.60 -28.01
N SER A 312 -11.77 3.48 -28.69
CA SER A 312 -12.05 3.49 -30.13
C SER A 312 -13.29 4.33 -30.45
N LYS A 313 -14.38 4.19 -29.70
CA LYS A 313 -15.62 4.95 -29.96
C LYS A 313 -15.46 6.46 -29.81
N VAL A 314 -14.71 6.91 -28.78
CA VAL A 314 -14.46 8.34 -28.60
C VAL A 314 -13.48 8.87 -29.64
N ARG A 315 -12.48 8.07 -30.02
CA ARG A 315 -11.50 8.45 -31.05
C ARG A 315 -12.13 8.54 -32.45
N ASP A 316 -13.05 7.64 -32.78
CA ASP A 316 -13.76 7.65 -34.07
C ASP A 316 -14.60 8.93 -34.23
N TYR A 317 -15.11 9.49 -33.13
CA TYR A 317 -15.73 10.82 -33.13
C TYR A 317 -14.70 11.92 -33.41
N GLY A 318 -13.58 11.93 -32.67
CA GLY A 318 -12.55 12.97 -32.81
C GLY A 318 -11.83 12.97 -34.16
N GLY A 319 -11.88 11.88 -34.92
CA GLY A 319 -11.34 11.81 -36.29
C GLY A 319 -12.29 12.28 -37.40
N GLN A 320 -13.52 12.65 -37.06
CA GLN A 320 -14.54 13.14 -38.01
C GLN A 320 -14.72 14.68 -37.97
N VAL A 321 -14.06 15.37 -37.04
CA VAL A 321 -14.08 16.83 -36.86
C VAL A 321 -12.76 17.42 -37.35
#